data_AF-A0A382HZ67-F1
#
_entry.id   AF-A0A382HZ67-F1
#
_cell.length_a   1.000
_cell.length_b   1.000
_cell.length_c   1.000
_cell.angle_alpha   90.00
_cell.angle_beta   90.00
_cell.angle_gamma   90.00
#
_symmetry.space_group_name_H-M   'P 1'
#
loop_
_entity.id
_entity.type
_entity.pdbx_description
1 polymer ?
#
loop_
_entity_poly.entity_id
_entity_poly.type
_entity_poly.pdbx_seq_one_letter_code
_entity_poly.pdbx_strand_id
1 'polypeptide(L)' 'MTGLGSKLLDAAKRDYQGQLAKTFANLEILINNPVGIGEHTDIVGEVQICIEKIHDLEGCVQIIDNIEKQVKQSHATLN' A
#
# COMPACT_ATOMS: atom_id res chain seq x y z
N MET A 1 -20.66 10.34 3.44
CA MET A 1 -20.29 9.84 2.08
C MET A 1 -21.16 8.63 1.76
N THR A 2 -22.21 8.81 0.94
CA THR A 2 -23.05 7.70 0.43
C THR A 2 -23.16 7.83 -1.09
N GLY A 3 -22.02 7.78 -1.78
CA GLY A 3 -21.93 7.93 -3.24
C GLY A 3 -20.89 6.99 -3.87
N LEU A 4 -21.05 6.69 -5.16
CA LEU A 4 -20.20 5.77 -5.94
C LEU A 4 -18.70 6.11 -5.85
N GLY A 5 -18.34 7.40 -5.80
CA GLY A 5 -16.95 7.84 -5.65
C GLY A 5 -16.27 7.36 -4.35
N SER A 6 -17.03 7.24 -3.25
CA SER A 6 -16.51 6.67 -2.00
C SER A 6 -16.17 5.19 -2.14
N LYS A 7 -16.94 4.44 -2.94
CA LYS A 7 -16.71 3.00 -3.14
C LYS A 7 -15.51 2.75 -4.05
N LEU A 8 -15.28 3.63 -5.03
CA LEU A 8 -14.11 3.56 -5.92
C LEU A 8 -12.82 3.81 -5.15
N LEU A 9 -12.78 4.82 -4.29
CA LEU A 9 -11.62 5.11 -3.44
C LEU A 9 -11.38 4.00 -2.41
N ASP A 10 -12.43 3.46 -1.77
CA ASP A 10 -12.31 2.32 -0.85
C ASP A 10 -11.77 1.08 -1.57
N ALA A 11 -12.27 0.77 -2.77
CA ALA A 11 -11.77 -0.35 -3.57
C ALA A 11 -10.28 -0.20 -3.92
N ALA A 12 -9.86 0.98 -4.40
CA ALA A 12 -8.46 1.26 -4.70
C ALA A 12 -7.58 1.16 -3.44
N LYS A 13 -8.04 1.73 -2.31
CA LYS A 13 -7.32 1.66 -1.04
C LYS A 13 -7.11 0.23 -0.58
N ARG A 14 -8.15 -0.61 -0.63
CA ARG A 14 -8.07 -2.03 -0.23
C ARG A 14 -7.11 -2.82 -1.12
N ASP A 15 -7.10 -2.54 -2.42
CA ASP A 15 -6.16 -3.18 -3.33
C ASP A 15 -4.71 -2.84 -2.96
N TYR A 16 -4.39 -1.56 -2.75
CA TYR A 16 -3.06 -1.14 -2.30
C TYR A 16 -2.68 -1.73 -0.94
N GLN A 17 -3.62 -1.78 0.01
CA GLN A 17 -3.39 -2.41 1.32
C GLN A 17 -3.12 -3.92 1.21
N GLY A 18 -3.83 -4.61 0.31
CA GLY A 18 -3.57 -6.03 0.02
C GLY A 18 -2.19 -6.25 -0.60
N GLN A 19 -1.80 -5.40 -1.55
CA GLN A 19 -0.47 -5.43 -2.14
C GLN A 19 0.62 -5.14 -1.10
N LEU A 20 0.39 -4.20 -0.19
CA LEU A 20 1.30 -3.86 0.90
C LEU A 20 1.50 -5.05 1.84
N ALA A 21 0.42 -5.71 2.28
CA ALA A 21 0.48 -6.92 3.10
C ALA A 21 1.27 -8.05 2.41
N LYS A 22 1.07 -8.23 1.09
CA LYS A 22 1.85 -9.20 0.30
C LYS A 22 3.34 -8.85 0.27
N THR A 23 3.69 -7.59 0.03
CA THR A 23 5.10 -7.17 -0.03
C THR A 23 5.78 -7.32 1.33
N PHE A 24 5.08 -7.02 2.43
CA PHE A 24 5.59 -7.26 3.79
C PHE A 24 5.84 -8.75 4.06
N ALA A 25 4.90 -9.63 3.69
CA ALA A 25 5.10 -11.08 3.85
C ALA A 25 6.30 -11.60 3.05
N ASN A 26 6.48 -11.10 1.82
CA ASN A 26 7.66 -11.43 1.01
C ASN A 26 8.96 -10.95 1.67
N LEU A 27 8.98 -9.72 2.19
CA LEU A 27 10.11 -9.15 2.89
C LEU A 27 10.44 -9.94 4.17
N GLU A 28 9.43 -10.37 4.92
CA GLU A 28 9.59 -11.21 6.10
C GLU A 28 10.23 -12.57 5.76
N ILE A 29 9.81 -13.19 4.65
CA ILE A 29 10.43 -14.43 4.16
C ILE A 29 11.90 -14.20 3.79
N LEU A 30 12.20 -13.10 3.07
CA LEU A 30 13.57 -12.74 2.68
C LEU A 30 14.48 -12.54 3.91
N ILE A 31 13.97 -11.92 4.98
CA ILE A 31 14.72 -11.63 6.21
C ILE A 31 14.89 -12.88 7.07
N ASN A 32 13.81 -13.66 7.26
CA ASN A 32 13.78 -14.75 8.25
C ASN A 32 14.20 -16.11 7.68
N ASN A 33 14.01 -16.34 6.38
CA ASN A 33 14.30 -17.62 5.75
C ASN A 33 14.81 -17.46 4.29
N PRO A 34 15.99 -16.83 4.08
CA PRO A 34 16.54 -16.62 2.74
C PRO A 34 16.93 -17.93 2.02
N VAL A 35 17.01 -19.05 2.74
CA VAL A 35 17.63 -20.32 2.28
C VAL A 35 16.70 -21.26 1.49
N GLY A 36 15.48 -20.83 1.11
CA GLY A 36 14.50 -21.67 0.41
C GLY A 36 14.36 -21.46 -1.10
N ILE A 37 14.96 -20.41 -1.68
CA ILE A 37 14.78 -20.05 -3.10
C ILE A 37 16.14 -20.08 -3.77
N GLY A 38 16.50 -21.26 -4.30
CA GLY A 38 17.82 -21.58 -4.85
C GLY A 38 18.25 -20.82 -6.11
N GLU A 39 17.78 -19.59 -6.37
CA GLU A 39 18.15 -18.80 -7.57
C GLU A 39 18.31 -17.27 -7.34
N HIS A 40 18.01 -16.72 -6.15
CA HIS A 40 18.27 -15.29 -5.89
C HIS A 40 19.65 -15.10 -5.24
N THR A 41 20.68 -14.91 -6.06
CA THR A 41 22.03 -14.56 -5.57
C THR A 41 22.10 -13.18 -4.92
N ASP A 42 21.12 -12.31 -5.20
CA ASP A 42 21.05 -10.93 -4.70
C ASP A 42 19.84 -10.70 -3.78
N ILE A 43 19.92 -11.22 -2.56
CA ILE A 43 18.88 -11.04 -1.53
C ILE A 43 18.75 -9.56 -1.15
N VAL A 44 19.85 -8.80 -1.17
CA VAL A 44 19.84 -7.37 -0.82
C VAL A 44 19.08 -6.57 -1.87
N GLY A 45 19.27 -6.85 -3.15
CA GLY A 45 18.49 -6.25 -4.25
C GLY A 45 17.00 -6.52 -4.12
N GLU A 46 16.61 -7.76 -3.79
CA GLU A 46 15.19 -8.10 -3.56
C GLU A 46 14.59 -7.36 -2.36
N VAL A 47 15.36 -7.19 -1.29
CA VAL A 47 14.97 -6.38 -0.13
C VAL A 47 14.77 -4.91 -0.53
N GLN A 48 15.67 -4.34 -1.34
CA GLN A 48 15.55 -2.97 -1.84
C GLN A 48 14.29 -2.78 -2.67
N ILE A 49 14.01 -3.71 -3.59
CA ILE A 49 12.78 -3.72 -4.40
C ILE A 49 11.53 -3.77 -3.51
N CYS A 50 11.54 -4.60 -2.46
CA CYS A 50 10.44 -4.67 -1.52
C CYS A 50 10.24 -3.34 -0.76
N ILE A 51 11.32 -2.69 -0.32
CA ILE A 51 11.27 -1.40 0.39
C ILE A 51 10.73 -0.29 -0.53
N GLU A 52 11.23 -0.18 -1.76
CA GLU A 52 10.75 0.81 -2.74
C GLU A 52 9.26 0.61 -3.02
N LYS A 53 8.83 -0.65 -3.19
CA LYS A 53 7.43 -0.97 -3.44
C LYS A 53 6.53 -0.65 -2.23
N ILE A 54 7.01 -0.86 -1.00
CA ILE A 54 6.29 -0.46 0.20
C ILE A 54 6.13 1.07 0.22
N HIS A 55 7.20 1.82 -0.05
CA HIS A 55 7.18 3.28 -0.08
C HIS A 55 6.11 3.81 -1.05
N ASP A 56 6.10 3.30 -2.28
CA ASP A 56 5.13 3.71 -3.30
C ASP A 56 3.68 3.40 -2.89
N LEU A 57 3.44 2.19 -2.36
CA LEU A 57 2.12 1.75 -1.92
C LEU A 57 1.60 2.56 -0.73
N GLU A 58 2.46 2.86 0.26
CA GLU A 58 2.11 3.73 1.39
C GLU A 58 1.76 5.14 0.91
N GLY A 59 2.52 5.68 -0.04
CA GLY A 59 2.24 6.96 -0.68
C GLY A 59 0.84 6.98 -1.33
N CYS A 60 0.49 5.95 -2.08
CA CYS A 60 -0.85 5.82 -2.68
C CYS A 60 -1.96 5.81 -1.63
N VAL A 61 -1.81 5.03 -0.55
CA VAL A 61 -2.80 4.95 0.54
C VAL A 61 -2.94 6.32 1.24
N GLN A 62 -1.82 6.99 1.50
CA GLN A 62 -1.81 8.32 2.13
C GLN A 62 -2.51 9.37 1.26
N ILE A 63 -2.31 9.34 -0.06
CA ILE A 63 -2.99 10.23 -1.00
C ILE A 63 -4.50 9.99 -0.94
N ILE A 64 -4.96 8.73 -0.95
CA ILE A 64 -6.38 8.40 -0.82
C ILE A 64 -6.94 8.95 0.50
N ASP A 65 -6.24 8.75 1.62
CA ASP A 65 -6.66 9.28 2.93
C ASP A 65 -6.78 10.81 2.92
N ASN A 66 -5.87 11.50 2.24
CA ASN A 66 -5.91 12.95 2.10
C ASN A 66 -7.11 13.41 1.26
N ILE A 67 -7.41 12.71 0.16
CA ILE A 67 -8.59 12.96 -0.67
C ILE A 67 -9.86 12.78 0.18
N GLU A 68 -9.97 11.69 0.94
CA GLU A 68 -11.12 11.44 1.81
C GLU A 68 -11.31 12.52 2.88
N LYS A 69 -10.21 13.03 3.46
CA LYS A 69 -10.24 14.13 4.44
C LYS A 69 -10.72 15.43 3.82
N GLN A 70 -10.20 15.81 2.65
CA GLN A 70 -10.59 17.03 1.95
C GLN A 70 -12.08 17.00 1.56
N VAL A 71 -12.58 15.86 1.07
CA VAL A 71 -14.00 15.69 0.73
C VAL A 71 -14.88 15.85 1.97
N LYS A 72 -14.50 15.28 3.12
CA LYS A 72 -15.26 15.42 4.37
C LYS A 72 -15.30 16.87 4.89
N GLN A 73 -14.19 17.60 4.78
CA GLN A 73 -14.09 19.00 5.24
C GLN A 73 -14.89 19.96 4.35
N SER A 74 -14.89 19.77 3.03
CA SER A 74 -15.66 20.59 2.09
C SER A 74 -17.17 20.53 2.33
N HIS A 75 -17.68 19.38 2.81
CA HIS A 75 -19.08 19.23 3.20
C HIS A 75 -19.43 19.82 4.58
N ALA A 76 -18.45 20.11 5.44
CA ALA A 76 -18.69 20.68 6.77
C ALA A 76 -18.85 22.21 6.75
N THR A 77 -18.31 22.90 5.74
CA THR A 77 -18.40 24.37 5.60
C THR A 77 -19.63 24.86 4.81
N LEU A 78 -20.56 23.97 4.44
CA LEU A 78 -21.77 24.32 3.68
C LEU A 78 -23.06 24.36 4.49
N ASN A 79 -22.99 24.29 5.83
CA ASN A 79 -24.14 24.45 6.74
C ASN A 79 -23.99 25.68 7.62
#